data_AF-A0A1G9KT86-F1
#
_entry.id   AF-A0A1G9KT86-F1
#
_cell.length_a   1.000
_cell.length_b   1.000
_cell.length_c   1.000
_cell.angle_alpha   90.00
_cell.angle_beta   90.00
_cell.angle_gamma   90.00
#
_symmetry.space_group_name_H-M   'P 1'
#
loop_
_entity.id
_entity.type
_entity.pdbx_description
1 polymer ?
#
loop_
_entity_poly.entity_id
_entity_poly.type
_entity_poly.pdbx_seq_one_letter_code
_entity_poly.pdbx_strand_id
1 'polypeptide(L)'
;PQALKTVQHRLISSGKINYFNSADHDTTLTNVAAGRGVCLAPGFLNDHSGQFAWIPFDCKEGFSCVLCTHKEDQRDSLKTFLDILKKLYSDAVAFPL
;
A
#
# COMPACT_ATOMS: atom_id res chain seq x y z
N PRO A 1 -5.11 -1.67 7.34
CA PRO A 1 -5.57 -0.27 7.54
C PRO A 1 -7.09 -0.17 7.47
N GLN A 2 -7.73 0.77 8.19
CA GLN A 2 -9.20 0.90 8.18
C GLN A 2 -9.76 1.21 6.78
N ALA A 3 -9.07 2.07 6.01
CA ALA A 3 -9.42 2.37 4.62
C ALA A 3 -9.57 1.11 3.74
N LEU A 4 -8.59 0.19 3.81
CA LEU A 4 -8.64 -1.08 3.06
C LEU A 4 -9.81 -1.97 3.51
N LYS A 5 -10.08 -2.03 4.81
CA LYS A 5 -11.23 -2.80 5.33
C LYS A 5 -12.54 -2.24 4.80
N THR A 6 -12.69 -0.91 4.74
CA THR A 6 -13.88 -0.27 4.18
C THR A 6 -14.09 -0.64 2.71
N VAL A 7 -13.04 -0.58 1.89
CA VAL A 7 -13.11 -0.99 0.47
C VAL A 7 -13.46 -2.47 0.33
N GLN A 8 -12.81 -3.33 1.12
CA GLN A 8 -13.07 -4.76 1.13
C GLN A 8 -14.53 -5.07 1.52
N HIS A 9 -15.04 -4.49 2.61
CA HIS A 9 -16.42 -4.69 3.04
C HIS A 9 -17.44 -4.20 2.01
N ARG A 10 -17.17 -3.06 1.34
CA ARG A 10 -18.02 -2.56 0.25
C ARG A 10 -18.12 -3.56 -0.92
N LEU A 11 -17.02 -4.21 -1.26
CA LEU A 11 -17.03 -5.19 -2.34
C LEU A 11 -17.72 -6.48 -1.93
N ILE A 12 -17.47 -6.97 -0.72
CA ILE A 12 -18.14 -8.16 -0.19
C ILE A 12 -19.65 -7.92 -0.08
N SER A 13 -20.08 -6.76 0.38
CA SER A 13 -21.51 -6.42 0.53
C SER A 13 -22.25 -6.32 -0.81
N SER A 14 -21.53 -6.17 -1.92
CA SER A 14 -22.14 -6.22 -3.25
C SER A 14 -22.74 -7.58 -3.59
N GLY A 15 -22.30 -8.66 -2.92
CA GLY A 15 -22.73 -10.04 -3.18
C GLY A 15 -22.26 -10.60 -4.53
N LYS A 16 -21.46 -9.85 -5.29
CA LYS A 16 -21.01 -10.24 -6.65
C LYS A 16 -19.67 -10.96 -6.67
N ILE A 17 -19.00 -11.06 -5.52
CA ILE A 17 -17.65 -11.62 -5.42
C ILE A 17 -17.57 -12.65 -4.30
N ASN A 18 -16.77 -13.68 -4.54
CA ASN A 18 -16.28 -14.57 -3.49
C ASN A 18 -14.97 -14.01 -2.94
N TYR A 19 -14.71 -14.22 -1.66
CA TYR A 19 -13.46 -13.79 -1.03
C TYR A 19 -12.90 -14.90 -0.14
N PHE A 20 -11.59 -14.85 0.08
CA PHE A 20 -10.89 -15.66 1.06
C PHE A 20 -9.76 -14.84 1.67
N ASN A 21 -9.32 -15.21 2.86
CA ASN A 21 -8.24 -14.52 3.56
C ASN A 21 -6.90 -15.20 3.30
N SER A 22 -5.83 -14.41 3.32
CA SER A 22 -4.44 -14.86 3.34
C SER A 22 -3.79 -14.40 4.65
N ALA A 23 -2.75 -15.08 5.11
CA ALA A 23 -2.08 -14.75 6.37
C ALA A 23 -1.30 -13.42 6.29
N ASP A 24 -0.66 -13.16 5.15
CA ASP A 24 0.19 -12.00 4.90
C ASP A 24 0.22 -11.63 3.41
N HIS A 25 0.96 -10.57 3.08
CA HIS A 25 1.05 -10.05 1.71
C HIS A 25 1.76 -11.04 0.77
N ASP A 26 2.86 -11.66 1.19
CA ASP A 26 3.64 -12.58 0.35
C ASP A 26 2.82 -13.82 -0.02
N THR A 27 2.09 -14.37 0.95
CA THR A 27 1.12 -15.44 0.73
C THR A 27 0.01 -14.99 -0.22
N THR A 28 -0.43 -13.73 -0.10
CA THR A 28 -1.44 -13.15 -1.01
C THR A 28 -0.93 -13.10 -2.44
N LEU A 29 0.29 -12.63 -2.67
CA LEU A 29 0.91 -12.58 -3.99
C LEU A 29 1.12 -13.97 -4.58
N THR A 30 1.50 -14.95 -3.74
CA THR A 30 1.59 -16.37 -4.14
C THR A 30 0.23 -16.89 -4.64
N ASN A 31 -0.87 -16.51 -3.98
CA ASN A 31 -2.22 -16.92 -4.36
C ASN A 31 -2.68 -16.27 -5.68
N VAL A 32 -2.27 -15.03 -5.93
CA VAL A 32 -2.51 -14.33 -7.20
C VAL A 32 -1.71 -14.98 -8.32
N ALA A 33 -0.42 -15.26 -8.10
CA ALA A 33 0.45 -15.94 -9.06
C ALA A 33 -0.06 -17.36 -9.41
N ALA A 34 -0.63 -18.05 -8.44
CA ALA A 34 -1.28 -19.36 -8.63
C ALA A 34 -2.67 -19.28 -9.29
N GLY A 35 -3.14 -18.09 -9.70
CA GLY A 35 -4.41 -17.90 -10.38
C GLY A 35 -5.64 -18.14 -9.50
N ARG A 36 -5.49 -18.13 -8.16
CA ARG A 36 -6.62 -18.39 -7.25
C ARG A 36 -7.52 -17.18 -7.03
N GLY A 37 -7.11 -16.00 -7.48
CA GLY A 37 -7.89 -14.78 -7.35
C GLY A 37 -7.08 -13.52 -7.65
N VAL A 38 -7.66 -12.38 -7.28
CA VAL A 38 -7.05 -11.05 -7.39
C VAL A 38 -6.89 -10.43 -6.00
N CYS A 39 -5.94 -9.51 -5.87
CA CYS A 39 -5.68 -8.80 -4.63
C CYS A 39 -5.92 -7.30 -4.82
N LEU A 40 -6.64 -6.69 -3.87
CA LEU A 40 -6.60 -5.24 -3.69
C LEU A 40 -5.42 -4.88 -2.80
N ALA A 41 -4.46 -4.14 -3.36
CA ALA A 41 -3.26 -3.71 -2.65
C ALA A 41 -3.07 -2.19 -2.77
N PRO A 42 -2.56 -1.54 -1.70
CA PRO A 42 -1.94 -0.22 -1.81
C PRO A 42 -0.95 -0.11 -2.96
N GLY A 43 -0.97 1.00 -3.71
CA GLY A 43 -0.05 1.22 -4.83
C GLY A 43 1.42 1.20 -4.44
N PHE A 44 1.78 1.59 -3.21
CA PHE A 44 3.17 1.55 -2.74
C PHE A 44 3.71 0.12 -2.53
N LEU A 45 2.87 -0.92 -2.58
CA LEU A 45 3.31 -2.32 -2.53
C LEU A 45 3.70 -2.86 -3.92
N ASN A 46 3.59 -2.05 -4.97
CA ASN A 46 4.08 -2.43 -6.29
C ASN A 46 5.61 -2.49 -6.26
N ASP A 47 6.15 -3.69 -6.44
CA ASP A 47 7.58 -3.95 -6.51
C ASP A 47 8.18 -3.59 -7.88
N HIS A 48 7.34 -3.18 -8.84
CA HIS A 48 7.70 -2.86 -10.21
C HIS A 48 8.45 -3.98 -10.95
N SER A 49 8.30 -5.23 -10.50
CA SER A 49 8.97 -6.40 -11.09
C SER A 49 8.42 -6.79 -12.46
N GLY A 50 7.23 -6.28 -12.82
CA GLY A 50 6.50 -6.67 -14.02
C GLY A 50 5.87 -8.08 -13.96
N GLN A 51 5.97 -8.78 -12.82
CA GLN A 51 5.42 -10.13 -12.67
C GLN A 51 3.89 -10.13 -12.53
N PHE A 52 3.30 -9.02 -12.10
CA PHE A 52 1.86 -8.84 -11.93
C PHE A 52 1.35 -7.67 -12.76
N ALA A 53 0.12 -7.81 -13.27
CA ALA A 53 -0.60 -6.69 -13.85
C ALA A 53 -1.26 -5.86 -12.74
N TRP A 54 -0.90 -4.60 -12.64
CA TRP A 54 -1.46 -3.65 -11.69
C TRP A 54 -2.52 -2.80 -12.39
N ILE A 55 -3.76 -2.89 -11.93
CA ILE A 55 -4.88 -2.17 -12.51
C ILE A 55 -5.36 -1.14 -11.49
N PRO A 56 -5.43 0.16 -11.86
CA PRO A 56 -6.01 1.19 -11.00
C PRO A 56 -7.44 0.81 -10.60
N PHE A 57 -7.73 0.90 -9.31
CA PHE A 57 -9.07 0.67 -8.78
C PHE A 57 -9.68 1.98 -8.31
N ASP A 58 -10.80 2.36 -8.92
CA ASP A 58 -11.51 3.59 -8.57
C ASP A 58 -12.09 3.47 -7.15
N CYS A 59 -11.49 4.23 -6.23
CA CYS A 59 -11.94 4.31 -4.85
C CYS A 59 -11.64 5.70 -4.28
N LYS A 60 -12.47 6.12 -3.33
CA LYS A 60 -12.29 7.41 -2.63
C LYS A 60 -11.37 7.28 -1.42
N GLU A 61 -11.11 6.05 -1.00
CA GLU A 61 -10.32 5.74 0.17
C GLU A 61 -8.81 5.87 -0.12
N GLY A 62 -8.17 6.86 0.49
CA GLY A 62 -6.72 6.95 0.56
C GLY A 62 -6.18 6.55 1.94
N PHE A 63 -4.89 6.25 2.03
CA PHE A 63 -4.18 6.12 3.30
C PHE A 63 -2.97 7.05 3.29
N SER A 64 -2.70 7.70 4.42
CA SER A 64 -1.51 8.52 4.61
C SER A 64 -0.38 7.63 5.15
N CYS A 65 0.68 7.47 4.38
CA CYS A 65 1.93 6.93 4.90
C CYS A 65 2.72 8.08 5.52
N VAL A 66 2.90 8.04 6.84
CA VAL A 66 3.60 9.08 7.60
C VAL A 66 4.77 8.47 8.34
N LEU A 67 5.86 9.23 8.43
CA LEU A 67 6.98 8.91 9.30
C LEU A 67 6.74 9.54 10.66
N CYS A 68 6.75 8.72 11.70
CA CYS A 68 6.55 9.16 13.08
C CYS A 68 7.86 9.06 13.85
N THR A 69 8.10 10.04 14.74
CA THR A 69 9.24 10.06 15.65
C THR A 69 8.73 10.22 17.08
N HIS A 70 9.56 9.86 18.05
CA HIS A 70 9.23 10.16 19.45
C HIS A 70 9.21 11.69 19.64
N LYS A 71 8.21 12.20 20.38
CA LYS A 71 7.99 13.65 20.56
C LYS A 71 9.22 14.38 21.12
N GLU A 72 9.94 13.70 22.01
CA GLU A 72 11.12 14.25 22.69
C GLU A 72 12.45 13.91 21.99
N ASP A 73 12.41 13.28 20.80
CA ASP A 73 13.65 12.98 20.06
C ASP A 73 14.20 14.24 19.39
N GLN A 74 15.34 14.71 19.90
CA GLN A 74 16.01 15.93 19.45
C GLN A 74 17.34 15.66 18.75
N ARG A 75 17.67 14.40 18.46
CA ARG A 75 18.96 14.02 17.86
C ARG A 75 19.13 14.66 16.49
N ASP A 76 20.26 15.32 16.26
CA ASP A 76 20.52 15.98 14.98
C ASP A 76 20.66 14.98 13.82
N SER A 77 21.07 13.75 14.11
CA SER A 77 21.05 12.65 13.13
C SER A 77 19.64 12.34 12.63
N LEU A 78 18.62 12.42 13.50
CA LEU A 78 17.23 12.23 13.11
C LEU A 78 16.76 13.37 12.21
N LYS A 79 17.04 14.63 12.57
CA LYS A 79 16.70 15.80 11.74
C LYS A 79 17.31 15.68 10.35
N THR A 80 18.61 15.36 10.30
CA THR A 80 19.34 15.14 9.05
C THR A 80 18.71 14.02 8.21
N PHE A 81 18.36 12.90 8.84
CA PHE A 81 17.67 11.79 8.16
C PHE A 81 16.32 12.21 7.58
N LEU A 82 15.50 12.96 8.34
CA LEU A 82 14.21 13.47 7.89
C LEU A 82 14.37 14.42 6.69
N ASP A 83 15.37 15.29 6.72
CA ASP A 83 15.62 16.25 5.64
C ASP A 83 16.09 15.55 4.36
N ILE A 84 16.95 14.52 4.48
CA ILE A 84 17.34 13.66 3.35
C ILE A 84 16.11 12.97 2.76
N LEU A 85 15.27 12.35 3.59
CA LEU A 85 14.05 11.68 3.11
C LEU A 85 13.11 12.65 2.40
N LYS A 86 12.81 13.81 3.01
CA LYS A 86 11.94 14.83 2.38
C LYS A 86 12.49 15.28 1.04
N LYS A 87 13.80 15.49 0.94
CA LYS A 87 14.45 15.84 -0.32
C LYS A 87 14.27 14.73 -1.36
N LEU A 88 14.54 13.48 -1.01
CA LEU A 88 14.35 12.35 -1.91
C LEU A 88 12.90 12.22 -2.39
N TYR A 89 11.92 12.45 -1.53
CA TYR A 89 10.50 12.46 -1.91
C TYR A 89 10.11 13.64 -2.80
N SER A 90 10.75 14.80 -2.65
CA SER A 90 10.53 15.95 -3.53
C SER A 90 11.21 15.79 -4.90
N ASP A 91 12.39 15.18 -4.92
CA ASP A 91 13.20 15.00 -6.12
C ASP A 91 12.73 13.82 -6.95
N ALA A 92 12.25 12.76 -6.29
CA ALA A 92 11.66 11.63 -6.99
C ALA A 92 10.29 12.06 -7.53
N VAL A 93 10.12 11.96 -8.85
CA VAL A 93 8.80 11.85 -9.51
C VAL A 93 8.22 10.47 -9.15
N ALA A 94 8.15 10.16 -7.86
CA ALA A 94 7.79 8.85 -7.38
C ALA A 94 6.27 8.79 -7.26
N PHE A 95 5.74 7.78 -7.94
CA PHE A 95 4.33 7.45 -8.12
C PHE A 95 3.65 8.30 -9.19
N PRO A 96 3.40 7.75 -10.40
CA PRO A 96 2.30 8.29 -11.20
C PRO A 96 1.05 8.23 -10.33
N LEU A 97 0.53 9.40 -9.97
CA LEU A 97 -0.79 9.56 -9.37
C LEU A 97 -1.86 9.08 -10.36
#